data_AF-A0A923A4D1-F1
#
_entry.id   AF-A0A923A4D1-F1
#
_cell.length_a   1.000
_cell.length_b   1.000
_cell.length_c   1.000
_cell.angle_alpha   90.00
_cell.angle_beta   90.00
_cell.angle_gamma   90.00
#
_symmetry.space_group_name_H-M   'P 1'
#
loop_
_entity.id
_entity.type
_entity.pdbx_description
1 polymer ?
#
loop_
_entity_poly.entity_id
_entity_poly.type
_entity_poly.pdbx_seq_one_letter_code
_entity_poly.pdbx_strand_id
1 'polypeptide(L)'
;VNMTSRIEGLTKTYRCQIIISHETFIHVKESICCRMLDNVMVKGKKKPIVIYEAIDEKQFVDEPILKIIQLTEKAFQEYCQRKFESSIALYHEILKIKPDDYLSRMFMDRCNQYIQNAPPDDWNGAYVMTTK
;
A
#
# COMPACT_ATOMS: atom_id res chain seq x y z
N VAL A 1 20.00 -14.39 -7.25
CA VAL A 1 19.04 -14.25 -6.12
C VAL A 1 17.78 -13.60 -6.68
N ASN A 2 16.71 -14.38 -6.85
CA ASN A 2 15.54 -14.02 -7.67
C ASN A 2 14.53 -13.15 -6.91
N MET A 3 14.24 -11.98 -7.47
CA MET A 3 13.22 -11.02 -7.02
C MET A 3 11.84 -11.67 -6.82
N THR A 4 11.53 -12.68 -7.64
CA THR A 4 10.29 -13.46 -7.64
C THR A 4 9.99 -14.14 -6.30
N SER A 5 10.99 -14.76 -5.65
CA SER A 5 10.80 -15.44 -4.36
C SER A 5 10.44 -14.50 -3.21
N ARG A 6 10.84 -13.22 -3.30
CA ARG A 6 10.56 -12.21 -2.28
C ARG A 6 9.19 -11.57 -2.49
N ILE A 7 8.73 -11.50 -3.73
CA ILE A 7 7.39 -10.98 -4.07
C ILE A 7 6.30 -11.97 -3.63
N GLU A 8 6.53 -13.28 -3.70
CA GLU A 8 5.59 -14.30 -3.17
C GLU A 8 5.36 -14.21 -1.64
N GLY A 9 6.35 -13.75 -0.86
CA GLY A 9 6.15 -13.49 0.57
C GLY A 9 5.26 -12.26 0.83
N LEU A 10 5.28 -11.28 -0.09
CA LEU A 10 4.50 -10.05 0.02
C LEU A 10 3.02 -10.31 -0.30
N THR A 11 2.68 -11.16 -1.28
CA THR A 11 1.28 -11.46 -1.61
C THR A 11 0.53 -12.04 -0.41
N LYS A 12 1.18 -12.89 0.40
CA LYS A 12 0.64 -13.38 1.69
C LYS A 12 0.46 -12.26 2.73
N THR A 13 1.43 -11.35 2.81
CA THR A 13 1.42 -10.26 3.79
C THR A 13 0.33 -9.24 3.49
N TYR A 14 0.17 -8.85 2.23
CA TYR A 14 -0.80 -7.84 1.79
C TYR A 14 -2.15 -8.43 1.36
N ARG A 15 -2.26 -9.77 1.27
CA ARG A 15 -3.46 -10.51 0.82
C ARG A 15 -3.94 -10.09 -0.57
N CYS A 16 -3.00 -9.87 -1.48
CA CYS A 16 -3.25 -9.48 -2.86
C CYS A 16 -2.93 -10.63 -3.82
N GLN A 17 -3.65 -10.71 -4.94
CA GLN A 17 -3.40 -11.75 -5.95
C GLN A 17 -2.13 -11.48 -6.75
N ILE A 18 -1.95 -10.24 -7.21
CA ILE A 18 -0.83 -9.83 -8.06
C ILE A 18 -0.21 -8.56 -7.49
N ILE A 19 1.06 -8.64 -7.10
CA ILE A 19 1.86 -7.50 -6.68
C ILE A 19 2.86 -7.17 -7.77
N ILE A 20 2.89 -5.91 -8.18
CA ILE A 20 3.84 -5.38 -9.15
C ILE A 20 4.72 -4.30 -8.52
N SER A 21 5.93 -4.16 -9.05
CA SER A 21 6.84 -3.08 -8.66
C SER A 21 6.43 -1.75 -9.30
N HIS A 22 6.94 -0.63 -8.76
CA HIS A 22 6.78 0.68 -9.39
C HIS A 22 7.27 0.73 -10.85
N GLU A 23 8.37 0.03 -11.17
CA GLU A 23 8.88 -0.03 -12.54
C GLU A 23 7.86 -0.67 -13.48
N THR A 24 7.27 -1.79 -13.08
CA THR A 24 6.19 -2.45 -13.82
C THR A 24 4.95 -1.56 -13.92
N PHE A 25 4.57 -0.89 -12.82
CA PHE A 25 3.43 0.02 -12.78
C PHE A 25 3.53 1.12 -13.84
N ILE A 26 4.71 1.74 -14.01
CA ILE A 26 4.92 2.79 -15.02
C ILE A 26 4.56 2.30 -16.43
N HIS A 27 4.82 1.03 -16.74
CA HIS A 27 4.55 0.45 -18.06
C HIS A 27 3.10 0.01 -18.26
N VAL A 28 2.33 -0.25 -17.19
CA VAL A 28 0.97 -0.82 -17.29
C VAL A 28 -0.14 0.11 -16.83
N LYS A 29 0.18 1.22 -16.12
CA LYS A 29 -0.80 2.14 -15.51
C LYS A 29 -1.81 2.75 -16.49
N GLU A 30 -1.50 2.74 -17.79
CA GLU A 30 -2.41 3.26 -18.82
C GLU A 30 -3.54 2.28 -19.15
N SER A 31 -3.30 0.97 -19.09
CA SER A 31 -4.28 -0.09 -19.39
C SER A 31 -4.83 -0.78 -18.15
N ILE A 32 -4.05 -0.87 -17.06
CA ILE A 32 -4.38 -1.62 -15.85
C ILE A 32 -4.63 -0.66 -14.68
N CYS A 33 -5.78 -0.82 -14.02
CA CYS A 33 -6.05 -0.20 -12.73
C CYS A 33 -5.17 -0.84 -11.65
N CYS A 34 -4.39 -0.02 -10.97
CA CYS A 34 -3.51 -0.47 -9.90
C CYS A 34 -3.82 0.28 -8.61
N ARG A 35 -3.76 -0.43 -7.48
CA ARG A 35 -3.87 0.15 -6.14
C ARG A 35 -2.50 0.20 -5.49
N MET A 36 -2.09 1.36 -4.98
CA MET A 36 -0.85 1.47 -4.21
C MET A 36 -0.96 0.65 -2.93
N LEU A 37 0.04 -0.21 -2.66
CA LEU A 37 0.05 -1.06 -1.46
C LEU A 37 0.93 -0.49 -0.38
N ASP A 38 2.21 -0.24 -0.66
CA ASP A 38 3.15 0.15 0.38
C ASP A 38 4.48 0.63 -0.21
N ASN A 39 5.31 1.20 0.66
CA ASN A 39 6.71 1.47 0.41
C ASN A 39 7.56 0.53 1.28
N VAL A 40 8.12 -0.52 0.69
CA VAL A 40 8.80 -1.60 1.43
C VAL A 40 10.31 -1.51 1.36
N MET A 41 10.97 -1.68 2.50
CA MET A 41 12.41 -1.90 2.57
C MET A 41 12.73 -3.40 2.43
N VAL A 42 13.35 -3.79 1.33
CA VAL A 42 13.77 -5.17 1.11
C VAL A 42 15.20 -5.38 1.62
N LYS A 43 15.45 -6.44 2.42
CA LYS A 43 16.79 -6.81 2.91
C LYS A 43 17.83 -6.80 1.79
N GLY A 44 18.86 -5.96 1.90
CA GLY A 44 19.95 -5.84 0.92
C GLY A 44 19.76 -4.74 -0.14
N LYS A 45 18.67 -3.97 -0.11
CA LYS A 45 18.51 -2.76 -0.94
C LYS A 45 18.63 -1.50 -0.09
N LYS A 46 19.33 -0.49 -0.63
CA LYS A 46 19.52 0.81 0.05
C LYS A 46 18.31 1.74 -0.09
N LYS A 47 17.43 1.51 -1.06
CA LYS A 47 16.26 2.35 -1.33
C LYS A 47 14.98 1.52 -1.15
N PRO A 48 13.92 2.13 -0.58
CA PRO A 48 12.63 1.46 -0.49
C PRO A 48 12.03 1.31 -1.88
N ILE A 49 11.19 0.28 -2.06
CA ILE A 49 10.51 -0.01 -3.31
C ILE A 49 9.02 0.17 -3.07
N VAL A 50 8.39 0.99 -3.90
CA VAL A 50 6.94 1.11 -3.93
C VAL A 50 6.36 -0.09 -4.67
N ILE A 51 5.34 -0.70 -4.08
CA ILE A 51 4.61 -1.83 -4.64
C ILE A 51 3.13 -1.49 -4.82
N TYR A 52 2.52 -2.13 -5.82
CA TYR A 52 1.13 -1.95 -6.20
C TYR A 52 0.44 -3.30 -6.35
N GLU A 53 -0.86 -3.34 -6.10
CA GLU A 53 -1.75 -4.42 -6.51
C GLU A 53 -2.27 -4.12 -7.91
N ALA A 54 -2.11 -5.06 -8.85
CA ALA A 54 -2.78 -4.99 -10.14
C ALA A 54 -4.20 -5.53 -9.96
N ILE A 55 -5.22 -4.71 -10.27
CA ILE A 55 -6.62 -5.03 -10.04
C ILE A 55 -7.22 -5.69 -11.27
N ASP A 56 -7.40 -4.91 -12.35
CA ASP A 56 -7.94 -5.38 -13.63
C ASP A 56 -7.66 -4.33 -14.72
N GLU A 57 -8.01 -4.63 -15.96
CA GLU A 57 -8.04 -3.63 -17.03
C GLU A 57 -9.04 -2.52 -16.71
N LYS A 58 -8.68 -1.27 -17.02
CA LYS A 58 -9.48 -0.09 -16.67
C LYS A 58 -10.95 -0.17 -17.11
N GLN A 59 -11.22 -0.84 -18.23
CA GLN A 59 -12.56 -0.99 -18.79
C GLN A 59 -13.46 -1.95 -17.99
N PHE A 60 -12.89 -2.80 -17.14
CA PHE A 60 -13.62 -3.78 -16.33
C PHE A 60 -13.72 -3.38 -14.84
N VAL A 61 -13.19 -2.21 -14.46
CA VAL A 61 -13.21 -1.76 -13.06
C VAL A 61 -14.40 -0.86 -12.79
N ASP A 62 -15.24 -1.28 -11.84
CA ASP A 62 -16.40 -0.53 -11.40
C ASP A 62 -16.04 0.71 -10.54
N GLU A 63 -16.94 1.70 -10.54
CA GLU A 63 -16.83 2.95 -9.77
C GLU A 63 -16.44 2.78 -8.27
N PRO A 64 -17.00 1.82 -7.51
CA PRO A 64 -16.60 1.62 -6.12
C PRO A 64 -15.10 1.29 -5.97
N ILE A 65 -14.54 0.51 -6.89
CA ILE A 65 -13.12 0.14 -6.87
C ILE A 65 -12.25 1.34 -7.24
N LEU A 66 -12.65 2.12 -8.25
CA LEU A 66 -11.95 3.38 -8.59
C LEU A 66 -11.92 4.33 -7.40
N LYS A 67 -13.03 4.43 -6.65
CA LYS A 67 -13.10 5.24 -5.44
C LYS A 67 -12.16 4.74 -4.35
N ILE A 68 -12.08 3.43 -4.14
CA ILE A 68 -11.15 2.80 -3.18
C ILE A 68 -9.69 3.12 -3.56
N ILE A 69 -9.33 3.03 -4.85
CA ILE A 69 -7.98 3.34 -5.33
C ILE A 69 -7.63 4.81 -5.03
N GLN A 70 -8.51 5.75 -5.37
CA GLN A 70 -8.30 7.18 -5.12
C GLN A 70 -8.20 7.51 -3.63
N LEU A 71 -9.05 6.90 -2.80
CA LEU A 71 -8.97 7.07 -1.35
C LEU A 71 -7.68 6.49 -0.78
N THR A 72 -7.21 5.35 -1.31
CA THR A 72 -5.97 4.70 -0.87
C THR A 72 -4.77 5.58 -1.15
N GLU A 73 -4.70 6.18 -2.34
CA GLU A 73 -3.61 7.10 -2.70
C GLU A 73 -3.55 8.31 -1.76
N LYS A 74 -4.70 8.93 -1.48
CA LYS A 74 -4.79 10.05 -0.53
C LYS A 74 -4.40 9.62 0.89
N ALA A 75 -4.91 8.48 1.36
CA ALA A 75 -4.64 7.97 2.69
C ALA A 75 -3.14 7.68 2.88
N PHE A 76 -2.49 7.12 1.86
CA PHE A 76 -1.07 6.84 1.87
C PHE A 76 -0.21 8.12 1.83
N GLN A 77 -0.62 9.14 1.08
CA GLN A 77 0.06 10.44 1.08
C GLN A 77 0.05 11.09 2.48
N GLU A 78 -1.09 11.05 3.16
CA GLU A 78 -1.23 11.57 4.53
C GLU A 78 -0.39 10.76 5.53
N TYR A 79 -0.34 9.42 5.37
CA TYR A 79 0.53 8.53 6.15
C TYR A 79 2.01 8.92 6.01
N CYS A 80 2.49 9.13 4.78
CA CYS A 80 3.87 9.56 4.51
C CYS A 80 4.19 10.94 5.09
N GLN A 81 3.19 11.81 5.24
CA GLN A 81 3.31 13.13 5.87
C GLN A 81 3.15 13.10 7.40
N ARG A 82 3.04 11.92 8.01
CA ARG A 82 2.77 11.71 9.45
C ARG A 82 1.44 12.28 9.93
N LYS A 83 0.50 12.53 9.01
CA LYS A 83 -0.86 12.95 9.33
C LYS A 83 -1.71 11.70 9.58
N PHE A 84 -1.38 10.97 10.64
CA PHE A 84 -1.90 9.62 10.88
C PHE A 84 -3.40 9.60 11.13
N GLU A 85 -3.95 10.56 11.87
CA GLU A 85 -5.40 10.65 12.10
C GLU A 85 -6.18 10.91 10.80
N SER A 86 -5.63 11.77 9.93
CA SER A 86 -6.18 12.05 8.58
C SER A 86 -6.14 10.80 7.71
N SER A 87 -5.01 10.07 7.72
CA SER A 87 -4.86 8.79 7.02
C SER A 87 -5.88 7.75 7.51
N ILE A 88 -6.07 7.62 8.84
CA ILE A 88 -7.05 6.72 9.46
C ILE A 88 -8.46 7.05 8.98
N ALA A 89 -8.85 8.33 8.96
CA ALA A 89 -10.17 8.74 8.50
C ALA A 89 -10.43 8.32 7.04
N LEU A 90 -9.45 8.50 6.16
CA LEU A 90 -9.55 8.10 4.75
C LEU A 90 -9.65 6.58 4.57
N TYR A 91 -8.88 5.80 5.34
CA TYR A 91 -9.02 4.34 5.35
C TYR A 91 -10.37 3.88 5.93
N HIS A 92 -10.94 4.62 6.88
CA HIS A 92 -12.28 4.34 7.37
C HIS A 92 -13.35 4.56 6.28
N GLU A 93 -13.20 5.58 5.42
CA GLU A 93 -14.09 5.75 4.26
C GLU A 93 -14.01 4.57 3.28
N ILE A 94 -12.83 3.98 3.08
CA ILE A 94 -12.67 2.75 2.28
C ILE A 94 -13.45 1.60 2.92
N LEU A 95 -13.36 1.43 4.25
CA LEU A 95 -14.07 0.36 4.95
C LEU A 95 -15.60 0.50 4.92
N LYS A 96 -16.14 1.69 4.64
CA LYS A 96 -17.58 1.86 4.37
C LYS A 96 -17.99 1.29 3.01
N ILE A 97 -17.09 1.29 2.03
CA ILE A 97 -17.31 0.75 0.68
C ILE A 97 -17.01 -0.75 0.64
N LYS A 98 -15.88 -1.16 1.26
CA LYS A 98 -15.39 -2.53 1.31
C LYS A 98 -15.02 -2.90 2.76
N PRO A 99 -15.98 -3.38 3.57
CA PRO A 99 -15.75 -3.65 5.00
C PRO A 99 -14.68 -4.68 5.32
N ASP A 100 -14.40 -5.59 4.39
CA ASP A 100 -13.39 -6.65 4.52
C ASP A 100 -12.01 -6.24 3.97
N ASP A 101 -11.82 -4.96 3.61
CA ASP A 101 -10.55 -4.49 3.04
C ASP A 101 -9.38 -4.57 4.04
N TYR A 102 -8.55 -5.59 3.85
CA TYR A 102 -7.42 -5.87 4.72
C TYR A 102 -6.36 -4.76 4.72
N LEU A 103 -6.06 -4.18 3.55
CA LEU A 103 -5.06 -3.11 3.43
C LEU A 103 -5.41 -1.92 4.31
N SER A 104 -6.67 -1.49 4.28
CA SER A 104 -7.15 -0.37 5.09
C SER A 104 -6.98 -0.63 6.59
N ARG A 105 -7.38 -1.81 7.07
CA ARG A 105 -7.20 -2.19 8.48
C ARG A 105 -5.73 -2.20 8.89
N MET A 106 -4.88 -2.80 8.05
CA MET A 106 -3.43 -2.86 8.30
C MET A 106 -2.82 -1.46 8.42
N PHE A 107 -3.16 -0.52 7.54
CA PHE A 107 -2.63 0.84 7.63
C PHE A 107 -3.21 1.63 8.80
N MET A 108 -4.48 1.44 9.15
CA MET A 108 -5.05 2.04 10.36
C MET A 108 -4.31 1.56 11.62
N ASP A 109 -4.01 0.27 11.72
CA ASP A 109 -3.23 -0.30 12.83
C ASP A 109 -1.82 0.31 12.90
N ARG A 110 -1.15 0.46 11.75
CA ARG A 110 0.16 1.13 11.68
C ARG A 110 0.10 2.60 12.10
N CYS A 111 -0.91 3.33 11.63
CA CYS A 111 -1.12 4.73 12.01
C CYS A 111 -1.30 4.84 13.52
N ASN A 112 -2.15 4.00 14.12
CA ASN A 112 -2.34 3.95 15.57
C ASN A 112 -1.03 3.66 16.32
N GLN A 113 -0.21 2.72 15.82
CA GLN A 113 1.10 2.45 16.41
C GLN A 113 2.03 3.66 16.36
N TYR A 114 2.03 4.41 15.25
CA TYR A 114 2.86 5.61 15.10
C TYR A 114 2.35 6.83 15.87
N ILE A 115 1.04 6.91 16.12
CA ILE A 115 0.49 7.93 17.04
C ILE A 115 1.00 7.66 18.48
N GLN A 116 1.04 6.39 18.89
CA GLN A 116 1.56 6.03 20.22
C GLN A 116 3.10 6.08 20.30
N ASN A 117 3.78 5.73 19.21
CA ASN A 117 5.24 5.68 19.11
C ASN A 117 5.67 6.38 17.83
N ALA A 118 5.87 7.70 17.92
CA ALA A 118 6.24 8.53 16.78
C ALA A 118 7.47 7.94 16.06
N PRO A 119 7.43 7.85 14.71
CA PRO A 119 8.58 7.38 13.97
C PRO A 119 9.73 8.42 14.07
N PRO A 120 10.99 7.98 13.87
CA PRO A 120 12.14 8.88 13.84
C PRO A 120 12.00 10.03 12.83
N ASP A 121 12.71 11.14 13.05
CA ASP A 121 12.63 12.32 12.19
C ASP A 121 13.05 12.08 10.74
N ASP A 122 13.90 11.10 10.48
CA ASP A 122 14.33 10.68 9.14
C ASP A 122 13.42 9.62 8.50
N TRP A 123 12.29 9.28 9.13
CA TRP A 123 11.36 8.29 8.60
C TRP A 123 10.73 8.75 7.29
N ASN A 124 10.90 7.93 6.26
CA ASN A 124 10.55 8.19 4.86
C ASN A 124 9.26 7.49 4.41
N GLY A 125 8.38 7.14 5.35
CA GLY A 125 7.14 6.41 5.06
C GLY A 125 7.35 4.92 4.74
N ALA A 126 8.59 4.41 4.80
CA ALA A 126 8.84 3.02 4.50
C ALA A 126 8.58 2.13 5.72
N TYR A 127 7.87 1.03 5.50
CA TYR A 127 7.72 -0.03 6.50
C TYR A 127 8.92 -0.96 6.44
N VAL A 128 9.60 -1.12 7.58
CA VAL A 128 10.68 -2.10 7.73
C VAL A 128 10.05 -3.41 8.17
N MET A 129 9.93 -4.37 7.25
CA MET A 129 9.51 -5.73 7.59
C MET A 129 10.56 -6.34 8.53
N THR A 130 10.23 -6.45 9.81
CA THR A 130 11.10 -6.97 10.88
C THR A 130 11.03 -8.49 11.03
N THR A 131 10.19 -9.18 10.25
CA THR A 131 10.07 -10.64 10.34
C THR A 131 11.28 -11.33 9.72
N LYS A 132 11.80 -12.32 10.47
CA LYS A 132 13.04 -13.07 10.20
C LYS A 132 13.06 -13.70 8.82
#